data_AF-A0AAD7IZD3-F1
#
_entry.id   AF-A0AAD7IZD3-F1
#
_cell.length_a   1.000
_cell.length_b   1.000
_cell.length_c   1.000
_cell.angle_alpha   90.00
_cell.angle_beta   90.00
_cell.angle_gamma   90.00
#
_symmetry.space_group_name_H-M   'P 1'
#
loop_
_entity.id
_entity.type
_entity.pdbx_description
1 polymer ?
#
loop_
_entity_poly.entity_id
_entity_poly.type
_entity_poly.pdbx_seq_one_letter_code
_entity_poly.pdbx_strand_id
1 'polypeptide(L)'
;GGLNWATCGDPCQLPPPGGNSLFARELVQCHINDNLNDLHEKVRQEVKGVQIWHQVEHVVVLEEIMRQRGDPLLMSILKRLRKGTCTEDDKVILDRYV
;
A
#
# COMPACT_ATOMS: atom_id res chain seq x y z
N GLY A 1 8.70 -22.74 -12.41
CA GLY A 1 8.63 -21.28 -12.59
C GLY A 1 8.10 -21.02 -13.99
N GLY A 2 7.14 -20.11 -14.14
CA GLY A 2 6.47 -19.88 -15.43
C GLY A 2 5.05 -19.31 -15.32
N LEU A 3 4.65 -18.85 -14.13
CA LEU A 3 3.39 -18.15 -13.94
C LEU A 3 3.61 -16.66 -14.18
N ASN A 4 2.96 -16.11 -15.21
CA ASN A 4 2.82 -14.68 -15.34
C ASN A 4 1.77 -14.22 -14.32
N TRP A 5 2.14 -13.26 -13.48
CA TRP A 5 1.27 -12.75 -12.44
C TRP A 5 1.17 -11.24 -12.56
N ALA A 6 -0.04 -10.72 -12.38
CA ALA A 6 -0.33 -9.30 -12.35
C ALA A 6 -1.04 -9.00 -11.04
N THR A 7 -0.49 -8.06 -10.27
CA THR A 7 -1.09 -7.58 -9.03
C THR A 7 -1.63 -6.19 -9.21
N CYS A 8 -2.77 -5.91 -8.57
CA CYS A 8 -3.34 -4.58 -8.51
C CYS A 8 -3.66 -4.21 -7.07
N GLY A 9 -3.64 -2.93 -6.78
CA GLY A 9 -3.89 -2.45 -5.44
C GLY A 9 -3.41 -1.03 -5.25
N ASP A 10 -3.52 -0.59 -4.01
CA ASP A 10 -3.24 0.76 -3.59
C ASP A 10 -2.49 0.73 -2.26
N PRO A 11 -1.19 1.05 -2.24
CA PRO A 11 -0.39 1.05 -1.02
C PRO A 11 -0.85 2.05 0.05
N CYS A 12 -1.72 3.00 -0.29
CA CYS A 12 -2.25 4.00 0.63
C CYS A 12 -3.58 3.55 1.28
N GLN A 13 -4.06 2.33 1.00
CA GLN A 13 -5.26 1.78 1.62
C GLN A 13 -4.94 1.07 2.95
N LEU A 14 -5.99 0.53 3.57
CA LEU A 14 -5.88 -0.20 4.83
C LEU A 14 -4.90 -1.38 4.70
N PRO A 15 -4.09 -1.63 5.74
CA PRO A 15 -3.26 -2.83 5.79
C PRO A 15 -4.13 -4.09 5.91
N PRO A 16 -3.56 -5.28 5.66
CA PRO A 16 -4.24 -6.55 5.87
C PRO A 16 -4.77 -6.67 7.31
N PRO A 17 -6.04 -7.09 7.53
CA PRO A 17 -6.58 -7.27 8.87
C PRO A 17 -5.77 -8.28 9.68
N GLY A 18 -5.27 -7.86 10.85
CA GLY A 18 -4.51 -8.73 11.76
C GLY A 18 -3.13 -9.18 11.23
N GLY A 19 -2.67 -8.59 10.13
CA GLY A 19 -1.38 -8.89 9.50
C GLY A 19 -0.49 -7.66 9.42
N ASN A 20 0.80 -7.90 9.17
CA ASN A 20 1.75 -6.84 8.86
C ASN A 20 1.61 -6.41 7.40
N SER A 21 1.85 -5.12 7.13
CA SER A 21 2.01 -4.66 5.76
C SER A 21 3.27 -5.26 5.15
N LEU A 22 3.25 -5.54 3.85
CA LEU A 22 4.37 -6.19 3.15
C LEU A 22 5.70 -5.45 3.32
N PHE A 23 5.64 -4.13 3.42
CA PHE A 23 6.80 -3.26 3.64
C PHE A 23 6.88 -2.70 5.06
N ALA A 24 6.35 -3.43 6.05
CA ALA A 24 6.63 -3.12 7.44
C ALA A 24 8.13 -3.15 7.68
N ARG A 25 8.66 -2.13 8.38
CA ARG A 25 10.10 -1.90 8.54
C ARG A 25 10.80 -3.13 9.15
N GLU A 26 10.13 -3.79 10.08
CA GLU A 26 10.60 -4.98 10.78
C GLU A 26 10.79 -6.17 9.81
N LEU A 27 9.84 -6.36 8.88
CA LEU A 27 9.90 -7.43 7.89
C LEU A 27 10.98 -7.19 6.84
N VAL A 28 11.12 -5.95 6.37
CA VAL A 28 12.18 -5.57 5.43
C VAL A 28 13.55 -5.75 6.07
N GLN A 29 13.70 -5.39 7.35
CA GLN A 29 14.96 -5.60 8.07
C GLN A 29 15.29 -7.09 8.23
N CYS A 30 14.29 -7.94 8.48
CA CYS A 30 14.47 -9.39 8.51
C CYS A 30 14.91 -9.95 7.15
N HIS A 31 14.36 -9.41 6.05
CA HIS A 31 14.77 -9.77 4.70
C HIS A 31 16.23 -9.39 4.42
N ILE A 32 16.66 -8.17 4.81
CA ILE A 32 18.03 -7.68 4.60
C ILE A 32 19.06 -8.46 5.41
N ASN A 33 18.73 -8.81 6.65
CA ASN A 33 19.67 -9.42 7.58
C ASN A 33 19.82 -10.94 7.40
N ASP A 34 19.06 -11.55 6.49
CA ASP A 34 19.08 -12.99 6.15
C ASP A 34 18.96 -13.97 7.34
N ASN A 35 18.45 -13.49 8.48
CA ASN A 35 18.25 -14.25 9.71
C ASN A 35 17.00 -15.14 9.64
N LEU A 36 16.75 -15.79 8.50
CA LEU A 36 15.54 -16.57 8.25
C LEU A 36 15.43 -17.84 9.11
N ASN A 37 16.54 -18.34 9.63
CA ASN A 37 16.60 -19.63 10.30
C ASN A 37 16.03 -19.60 11.73
N ASP A 38 16.14 -18.48 12.44
CA ASP A 38 15.62 -18.30 13.81
C ASP A 38 14.22 -17.65 13.85
N LEU A 39 13.61 -17.40 12.69
CA LEU A 39 12.28 -16.79 12.62
C LEU A 39 11.18 -17.82 12.82
N HIS A 40 10.19 -17.45 13.63
CA HIS A 40 8.91 -18.14 13.76
C HIS A 40 8.24 -18.32 12.38
N GLU A 41 7.57 -19.46 12.14
CA GLU A 41 7.06 -19.85 10.82
C GLU A 41 6.22 -18.76 10.15
N LYS A 42 5.38 -18.04 10.92
CA LYS A 42 4.59 -16.91 10.43
C LYS A 42 5.45 -15.81 9.81
N VAL A 43 6.53 -15.42 10.48
CA VAL A 43 7.43 -14.35 9.99
C VAL A 43 8.20 -14.82 8.76
N ARG A 44 8.57 -16.11 8.70
CA ARG A 44 9.20 -16.71 7.52
C ARG A 44 8.32 -16.60 6.27
N GLN A 45 7.01 -16.84 6.41
CA GLN A 45 6.05 -16.69 5.31
C GLN A 45 5.86 -15.22 4.90
N GLU A 46 5.82 -14.30 5.87
CA GLU A 46 5.77 -12.86 5.61
C GLU A 46 7.02 -12.38 4.84
N VAL A 47 8.23 -12.83 5.21
CA VAL A 47 9.47 -12.50 4.49
C VAL A 47 9.51 -13.11 3.08
N LYS A 48 8.99 -14.33 2.88
CA LYS A 48 8.83 -14.89 1.52
C LYS A 48 7.93 -14.02 0.65
N GLY A 49 6.86 -13.45 1.22
CA GLY A 49 6.01 -12.48 0.54
C GLY A 49 6.81 -11.28 0.04
N VAL A 50 7.69 -10.72 0.89
CA VAL A 50 8.62 -9.64 0.51
C VAL A 50 9.51 -10.08 -0.65
N GLN A 51 10.15 -11.25 -0.54
CA GLN A 51 11.02 -11.80 -1.59
C GLN A 51 10.30 -11.96 -2.93
N ILE A 52 9.07 -12.48 -2.93
CA ILE A 52 8.25 -12.62 -4.15
C ILE A 52 7.95 -11.24 -4.75
N TRP A 53 7.62 -10.25 -3.92
CA TRP A 53 7.32 -8.91 -4.40
C TRP A 53 8.51 -8.19 -5.00
N HIS A 54 9.72 -8.46 -4.51
CA HIS A 54 10.96 -7.99 -5.14
C HIS A 54 11.22 -8.59 -6.53
N GLN A 55 10.47 -9.62 -6.96
CA GLN A 55 10.52 -10.16 -8.32
C GLN A 55 9.59 -9.43 -9.30
N VAL A 56 8.83 -8.43 -8.85
CA VAL A 56 8.02 -7.60 -9.76
C VAL A 56 8.94 -6.70 -10.58
N GLU A 57 9.02 -6.97 -11.88
CA GLU A 57 9.90 -6.22 -12.80
C GLU A 57 9.25 -4.95 -13.36
N HIS A 58 7.91 -4.90 -13.38
CA HIS A 58 7.16 -3.83 -14.01
C HIS A 58 6.09 -3.26 -13.07
N VAL A 59 6.09 -1.93 -12.94
CA VAL A 59 5.10 -1.18 -12.17
C VAL A 59 4.42 -0.17 -13.09
N VAL A 60 3.09 -0.20 -13.12
CA VAL A 60 2.26 0.77 -13.84
C VAL A 60 1.45 1.56 -12.82
N VAL A 61 1.56 2.89 -12.88
CA VAL A 61 0.82 3.80 -12.00
C VAL A 61 -0.33 4.44 -12.80
N LEU A 62 -1.56 4.26 -12.31
CA LEU A 62 -2.74 4.90 -12.89
C LEU A 62 -2.94 6.27 -12.23
N GLU A 63 -2.91 7.35 -13.01
CA GLU A 63 -2.97 8.73 -12.48
C GLU A 63 -4.37 9.35 -12.50
N GLU A 64 -5.25 8.89 -13.38
CA GLU A 64 -6.59 9.48 -13.56
C GLU A 64 -7.60 8.89 -12.56
N ILE A 65 -8.24 9.76 -11.77
CA ILE A 65 -9.30 9.38 -10.83
C ILE A 65 -10.64 9.45 -11.57
N MET A 66 -11.16 8.29 -11.95
CA MET A 66 -12.43 8.22 -12.69
C MET A 66 -13.67 8.33 -11.79
N ARG A 67 -13.59 7.83 -10.54
CA ARG A 67 -14.74 7.71 -9.64
C ARG A 67 -15.34 9.08 -9.28
N GLN A 68 -14.51 10.07 -9.00
CA GLN A 68 -14.94 11.42 -8.65
C GLN A 68 -14.77 12.42 -9.81
N ARG A 69 -14.71 11.96 -11.07
CA ARG A 69 -14.44 12.83 -12.25
C ARG A 69 -15.37 14.05 -12.35
N GLY A 70 -16.59 13.95 -11.86
CA GLY A 70 -17.57 15.06 -11.82
C GLY A 70 -17.42 16.03 -10.65
N ASP A 71 -16.52 15.77 -9.70
CA ASP A 71 -16.28 16.59 -8.50
C ASP A 71 -14.77 16.87 -8.33
N PRO A 72 -14.25 17.92 -8.99
CA PRO A 72 -12.84 18.31 -8.91
C PRO A 72 -12.38 18.67 -7.49
N LEU A 73 -13.30 19.19 -6.66
CA LEU A 73 -12.99 19.57 -5.28
C LEU A 73 -12.70 18.32 -4.46
N LEU A 74 -13.62 17.35 -4.47
CA LEU A 74 -13.47 16.08 -3.77
C LEU A 74 -12.26 15.30 -4.29
N MET A 75 -12.00 15.29 -5.61
CA MET A 75 -10.79 14.71 -6.18
C MET A 75 -9.51 15.32 -5.59
N SER A 76 -9.47 16.65 -5.44
CA SER A 76 -8.30 17.34 -4.90
C SER A 76 -8.04 16.97 -3.43
N ILE A 77 -9.11 16.88 -2.63
CA ILE A 77 -9.05 16.52 -1.22
C ILE A 77 -8.58 15.07 -1.07
N LEU A 78 -9.16 14.13 -1.81
CA LEU A 78 -8.76 12.72 -1.77
C LEU A 78 -7.30 12.51 -2.19
N LYS A 79 -6.78 13.30 -3.14
CA LYS A 79 -5.35 13.28 -3.52
C LYS A 79 -4.44 13.72 -2.37
N ARG A 80 -4.84 14.73 -1.59
CA ARG A 80 -4.10 15.17 -0.39
C ARG A 80 -4.21 14.16 0.74
N LEU A 81 -5.40 13.60 0.95
CA LEU A 81 -5.65 12.57 1.96
C LEU A 81 -4.75 11.35 1.74
N ARG A 82 -4.68 10.86 0.50
CA ARG A 82 -3.81 9.77 0.08
C ARG A 82 -2.33 10.01 0.42
N LYS A 83 -1.87 11.25 0.33
CA LYS A 83 -0.48 11.65 0.59
C LYS A 83 -0.21 12.00 2.06
N GLY A 84 -1.25 11.99 2.91
CA GLY A 84 -1.14 12.46 4.29
C GLY A 84 -0.94 13.97 4.42
N THR A 85 -1.34 14.75 3.41
CA THR A 85 -1.17 16.22 3.38
C THR A 85 -2.51 16.97 3.42
N CYS A 86 -3.54 16.36 4.03
CA CYS A 86 -4.82 17.05 4.24
C CYS A 86 -4.67 18.19 5.25
N THR A 87 -5.42 19.27 5.02
CA THR A 87 -5.51 20.42 5.92
C THR A 87 -6.74 20.34 6.83
N GLU A 88 -6.84 21.21 7.83
CA GLU A 88 -8.09 21.31 8.63
C GLU A 88 -9.25 21.81 7.76
N ASP A 89 -9.01 22.67 6.77
CA ASP A 89 -10.03 23.09 5.82
C ASP A 89 -10.56 21.91 5.00
N ASP A 90 -9.69 21.00 4.56
CA ASP A 90 -10.09 19.78 3.85
C ASP A 90 -11.02 18.92 4.71
N LYS A 91 -10.74 18.82 6.00
CA LYS A 91 -11.57 18.10 6.95
C LYS A 91 -12.92 18.79 7.16
N VAL A 92 -12.96 20.10 7.37
CA VAL A 92 -14.21 20.88 7.49
C VAL A 92 -15.07 20.72 6.24
N ILE A 93 -14.46 20.67 5.06
CA ILE A 93 -15.19 20.41 3.82
C ILE A 93 -15.74 18.99 3.83
N LEU A 94 -14.92 17.97 4.12
CA LEU A 94 -15.35 16.56 4.17
C LEU A 94 -16.47 16.30 5.19
N ASP A 95 -16.42 16.93 6.36
CA ASP A 95 -17.44 16.80 7.40
C ASP A 95 -18.82 17.33 6.95
N ARG A 96 -18.88 18.16 5.90
CA ARG A 96 -20.14 18.61 5.28
C ARG A 96 -20.65 17.68 4.19
N TYR A 97 -19.82 16.77 3.69
CA TYR A 97 -20.19 15.77 2.68
C TYR A 97 -20.83 14.53 3.32
N VAL A 98 -20.70 14.33 4.63
CA VAL A 98 -21.26 13.22 5.42
C VAL A 98 -22.50 13.69 6.17
#